data_AF-A0A0Q7THJ0-F1
#
_entry.id   AF-A0A0Q7THJ0-F1
#
_cell.length_a   1.000
_cell.length_b   1.000
_cell.length_c   1.000
_cell.angle_alpha   90.00
_cell.angle_beta   90.00
_cell.angle_gamma   90.00
#
_symmetry.space_group_name_H-M   'P 1'
#
loop_
_entity.id
_entity.type
_entity.pdbx_description
1 polymer ?
#
loop_
_entity_poly.entity_id
_entity_poly.type
_entity_poly.pdbx_seq_one_letter_code
_entity_poly.pdbx_strand_id
1 'polypeptide(L)'
;MPDPKTLKFEQELLNTKAIAGGLFAIVTDLMVAHAKVVGNSPNDGLLHARAVAEESLAKLEAEVRSPTGEFVNAGPSIRARVRVVLDAAESNARHMLALTPTSSTSN
;
A
#
# COMPACT_ATOMS: atom_id res chain seq x y z
N MET A 1 24.57 12.61 27.14
CA MET A 1 23.60 13.33 26.29
C MET A 1 23.68 12.73 24.89
N PRO A 2 22.57 12.27 24.30
CA PRO A 2 22.59 11.75 22.93
C PRO A 2 22.97 12.86 21.93
N ASP A 3 23.75 12.51 20.91
CA ASP A 3 24.21 13.44 19.86
C ASP A 3 22.99 14.06 19.13
N PRO A 4 22.90 15.40 19.01
CA PRO A 4 21.85 16.09 18.27
C PRO A 4 21.60 15.56 16.85
N LYS A 5 22.61 15.02 16.17
CA LYS A 5 22.46 14.40 14.84
C LYS A 5 21.70 13.08 14.90
N THR A 6 21.92 12.29 15.95
CA THR A 6 21.25 11.00 16.16
C THR A 6 19.77 11.21 16.46
N LEU A 7 19.44 12.21 17.30
CA LEU A 7 18.06 12.57 17.62
C LEU A 7 17.26 13.04 16.39
N LYS A 8 17.88 13.81 15.49
CA LYS A 8 17.23 14.23 14.23
C LYS A 8 16.90 13.04 13.33
N PHE A 9 17.85 12.12 13.16
CA PHE A 9 17.65 10.93 12.32
C PHE A 9 16.56 10.01 12.88
N GLU A 10 16.51 9.83 14.21
CA GLU A 10 15.45 9.06 14.87
C GLU A 10 14.07 9.69 14.67
N GLN A 11 13.97 11.02 14.78
CA GLN A 11 12.73 11.76 14.55
C GLN A 11 12.26 11.64 13.08
N GLU A 12 13.18 11.77 12.12
CA GLU A 12 12.90 11.60 10.69
C GLU A 12 12.41 10.17 10.37
N LEU A 13 13.01 9.16 11.00
CA LEU A 13 12.61 7.77 10.86
C LEU A 13 11.20 7.52 11.45
N LEU A 14 10.92 8.08 12.63
CA LEU A 14 9.59 8.00 13.26
C LEU A 14 8.52 8.64 12.38
N ASN A 15 8.79 9.84 11.85
CA ASN A 15 7.87 10.52 10.94
C ASN A 15 7.64 9.71 9.66
N THR A 16 8.70 9.16 9.08
CA THR A 16 8.60 8.31 7.88
C THR A 16 7.76 7.07 8.13
N LYS A 17 7.93 6.42 9.29
CA LYS A 17 7.11 5.26 9.70
C LYS A 17 5.64 5.64 9.88
N ALA A 18 5.35 6.78 10.51
CA ALA A 18 3.99 7.26 10.69
C ALA A 18 3.30 7.55 9.35
N ILE A 19 4.00 8.22 8.43
CA ILE A 19 3.51 8.47 7.07
C ILE A 19 3.25 7.15 6.33
N ALA A 20 4.20 6.21 6.38
CA ALA A 20 4.04 4.90 5.76
C ALA A 20 2.84 4.12 6.33
N GLY A 21 2.64 4.15 7.65
CA GLY A 21 1.48 3.55 8.31
C GLY A 21 0.15 4.17 7.88
N GLY A 22 0.09 5.51 7.79
CA GLY A 22 -1.09 6.22 7.31
C GLY A 22 -1.42 5.89 5.85
N LEU A 23 -0.42 5.87 4.97
CA LEU A 23 -0.58 5.49 3.57
C LEU A 23 -1.07 4.04 3.42
N PHE A 24 -0.54 3.13 4.22
CA PHE A 24 -0.99 1.74 4.25
C PHE A 24 -2.47 1.60 4.64
N ALA A 25 -2.91 2.34 5.67
CA ALA A 25 -4.31 2.35 6.09
C ALA A 25 -5.22 2.86 4.98
N ILE A 26 -4.85 3.97 4.32
CA ILE A 26 -5.61 4.55 3.20
C ILE A 26 -5.77 3.54 2.06
N VAL A 27 -4.70 2.85 1.66
CA VAL A 27 -4.76 1.84 0.59
C VAL A 27 -5.69 0.69 0.98
N THR A 28 -5.62 0.22 2.23
CA THR A 28 -6.52 -0.83 2.73
C THR A 28 -7.98 -0.37 2.67
N ASP A 29 -8.30 0.82 3.17
CA ASP A 29 -9.66 1.35 3.18
C ASP A 29 -10.21 1.53 1.76
N LEU A 30 -9.38 2.01 0.83
CA LEU A 30 -9.74 2.12 -0.59
C LEU A 30 -10.04 0.75 -1.21
N MET A 31 -9.24 -0.27 -0.91
CA MET A 31 -9.50 -1.64 -1.37
C MET A 31 -10.82 -2.18 -0.83
N VAL A 32 -11.10 -1.97 0.46
CA VAL A 32 -12.37 -2.37 1.10
C VAL A 32 -13.55 -1.64 0.47
N ALA A 33 -13.45 -0.32 0.29
CA ALA A 33 -14.50 0.48 -0.32
C ALA A 33 -14.77 0.06 -1.77
N HIS A 34 -13.72 -0.13 -2.56
CA HIS A 34 -13.82 -0.61 -3.93
C HIS A 34 -14.48 -1.98 -3.99
N ALA A 35 -14.08 -2.91 -3.12
CA ALA A 35 -14.63 -4.26 -3.08
C ALA A 35 -16.11 -4.34 -2.67
N LYS A 36 -16.60 -3.36 -1.89
CA LYS A 36 -18.02 -3.24 -1.53
C LYS A 36 -18.89 -2.71 -2.67
N VAL A 37 -18.30 -1.96 -3.59
CA VAL A 37 -19.02 -1.27 -4.69
C VAL A 37 -18.91 -2.03 -6.01
N VAL A 38 -17.75 -2.66 -6.25
CA VAL A 38 -17.39 -3.26 -7.54
C VAL A 38 -17.22 -4.76 -7.36
N GLY A 39 -17.88 -5.55 -8.22
CA GLY A 39 -17.79 -7.01 -8.24
C GLY A 39 -19.08 -7.69 -7.76
N ASN A 40 -19.23 -8.96 -8.15
CA ASN A 40 -20.36 -9.79 -7.71
C ASN A 40 -20.15 -10.30 -6.27
N SER A 41 -18.91 -10.25 -5.79
CA SER A 41 -18.51 -10.63 -4.44
C SER A 41 -17.37 -9.72 -3.92
N PRO A 42 -17.18 -9.61 -2.59
CA PRO A 42 -16.06 -8.85 -2.02
C PRO A 42 -14.68 -9.34 -2.49
N ASN A 43 -14.54 -10.65 -2.75
CA ASN A 43 -13.28 -11.19 -3.29
C ASN A 43 -13.03 -10.76 -4.72
N ASP A 44 -14.05 -10.74 -5.59
CA ASP A 44 -13.91 -10.27 -6.97
C ASP A 44 -13.55 -8.78 -7.00
N GLY A 45 -14.19 -8.00 -6.13
CA GLY A 45 -13.91 -6.58 -5.99
C GLY A 45 -12.49 -6.28 -5.54
N LEU A 46 -11.94 -7.07 -4.61
CA LEU A 46 -10.54 -6.98 -4.21
C LEU A 46 -9.58 -7.34 -5.34
N LEU A 47 -9.85 -8.43 -6.08
CA LEU A 47 -9.04 -8.80 -7.24
C LEU A 47 -9.04 -7.71 -8.31
N HIS A 48 -10.19 -7.06 -8.53
CA HIS A 48 -10.29 -5.92 -9.43
C HIS A 48 -9.49 -4.71 -8.93
N ALA A 49 -9.62 -4.35 -7.65
CA ALA A 49 -8.83 -3.27 -7.06
C ALA A 49 -7.32 -3.54 -7.18
N ARG A 50 -6.92 -4.80 -6.98
CA ARG A 50 -5.53 -5.23 -7.15
C ARG A 50 -5.05 -5.09 -8.60
N ALA A 51 -5.86 -5.50 -9.57
CA ALA A 51 -5.53 -5.38 -10.99
C ALA A 51 -5.29 -3.91 -11.40
N VAL A 52 -6.14 -2.98 -10.94
CA VAL A 52 -5.98 -1.54 -11.19
C VAL A 52 -4.67 -1.01 -10.59
N ALA A 53 -4.33 -1.44 -9.38
CA ALA A 53 -3.08 -1.05 -8.72
C ALA A 53 -1.86 -1.59 -9.47
N GLU A 54 -1.88 -2.86 -9.91
CA GLU A 54 -0.78 -3.46 -10.70
C GLU A 54 -0.62 -2.81 -12.07
N GLU A 55 -1.72 -2.48 -12.75
CA GLU A 55 -1.69 -1.75 -14.03
C GLU A 55 -1.06 -0.35 -13.87
N SER A 56 -1.47 0.37 -12.82
CA SER A 56 -0.92 1.69 -12.50
C SER A 56 0.57 1.59 -12.17
N LEU A 57 0.96 0.54 -11.45
CA LEU A 57 2.34 0.28 -11.08
C LEU A 57 3.20 -0.08 -12.30
N ALA A 58 2.65 -0.83 -13.27
CA ALA A 58 3.34 -1.19 -14.50
C ALA A 58 3.74 0.03 -15.35
N LYS A 59 2.97 1.12 -15.25
CA LYS A 59 3.24 2.42 -15.91
C LYS A 59 4.30 3.27 -15.20
N LEU A 60 4.83 2.81 -14.05
CA LEU A 60 5.83 3.56 -13.31
C LEU A 60 7.18 3.58 -14.04
N GLU A 61 7.54 4.77 -14.51
CA GLU A 61 8.86 5.13 -15.00
C GLU A 61 9.57 5.96 -13.94
N ALA A 62 10.68 5.45 -13.41
CA ALA A 62 11.44 6.11 -12.36
C ALA A 62 12.93 5.88 -12.59
N GLU A 63 13.70 6.96 -12.64
CA GLU A 63 15.14 6.92 -12.79
C GLU A 63 15.81 7.50 -11.55
N VAL A 64 16.91 6.88 -11.13
CA VAL A 64 17.72 7.38 -10.01
C VAL A 64 19.18 7.45 -10.44
N ARG A 65 19.90 8.42 -9.88
CA ARG A 65 21.33 8.54 -10.12
C ARG A 65 22.07 7.50 -9.29
N SER A 66 22.78 6.60 -9.96
CA SER A 66 23.64 5.62 -9.32
C SER A 66 24.90 6.26 -8.71
N PRO A 67 25.61 5.58 -7.80
CA PRO A 67 26.88 6.07 -7.25
C PRO A 67 27.97 6.33 -8.30
N THR A 68 27.89 5.66 -9.46
CA THR A 68 28.80 5.88 -10.60
C THR A 68 28.44 7.11 -11.44
N GLY A 69 27.30 7.75 -11.14
CA GLY A 69 26.83 8.97 -11.80
C GLY A 69 25.86 8.74 -12.95
N GLU A 70 25.66 7.49 -13.38
CA GLU A 70 24.72 7.10 -14.44
C GLU A 70 23.27 7.04 -13.92
N PHE A 71 22.29 7.38 -14.76
CA PHE A 71 20.88 7.17 -14.46
C PHE A 71 20.50 5.71 -14.68
N VAL A 72 19.88 5.10 -13.68
CA VAL A 72 19.40 3.72 -13.72
C VAL A 72 17.91 3.67 -13.48
N ASN A 73 17.22 2.78 -14.19
CA ASN A 73 15.79 2.57 -14.03
C ASN A 73 15.50 1.93 -12.66
N ALA A 74 14.96 2.71 -11.73
CA ALA A 74 14.52 2.30 -10.41
C ALA A 74 13.10 1.72 -10.40
N GLY A 75 12.34 1.89 -11.48
CA GLY A 75 10.97 1.40 -11.63
C GLY A 75 10.79 -0.03 -11.14
N PRO A 76 11.54 -1.03 -11.65
CA PRO A 76 11.42 -2.43 -11.20
C PRO A 76 11.57 -2.61 -9.68
N SER A 77 12.51 -1.91 -9.05
CA SER A 77 12.78 -1.99 -7.61
C SER A 77 11.63 -1.37 -6.79
N ILE A 78 11.14 -0.21 -7.21
CA ILE A 78 9.99 0.44 -6.57
C ILE A 78 8.75 -0.44 -6.73
N ARG A 79 8.50 -0.98 -7.93
CA ARG A 79 7.38 -1.91 -8.17
C ARG A 79 7.43 -3.12 -7.24
N ALA A 80 8.59 -3.75 -7.09
CA ALA A 80 8.75 -4.88 -6.18
C ALA A 80 8.40 -4.52 -4.73
N ARG A 81 8.84 -3.34 -4.25
CA ARG A 81 8.54 -2.87 -2.89
C ARG A 81 7.06 -2.52 -2.69
N VAL A 82 6.45 -1.85 -3.67
CA VAL A 82 5.02 -1.48 -3.62
C VAL A 82 4.15 -2.74 -3.62
N ARG A 83 4.51 -3.78 -4.38
CA ARG A 83 3.78 -5.06 -4.37
C ARG A 83 3.65 -5.67 -2.98
N VAL A 84 4.72 -5.65 -2.17
CA VAL A 84 4.67 -6.15 -0.79
C VAL A 84 3.65 -5.39 0.05
N VAL A 85 3.55 -4.07 -0.14
CA VAL A 85 2.56 -3.23 0.57
C VAL A 85 1.15 -3.56 0.10
N LEU A 86 0.95 -3.74 -1.21
CA LEU A 86 -0.35 -4.13 -1.78
C LEU A 86 -0.80 -5.51 -1.30
N ASP A 87 0.11 -6.48 -1.19
CA ASP A 87 -0.18 -7.82 -0.65
C ASP A 87 -0.67 -7.74 0.80
N ALA A 88 0.03 -6.96 1.63
CA ALA A 88 -0.35 -6.76 3.02
C ALA A 88 -1.70 -6.03 3.15
N ALA A 89 -1.93 -5.02 2.32
CA ALA A 89 -3.17 -4.24 2.32
C ALA A 89 -4.36 -5.10 1.89
N GLU A 90 -4.19 -5.90 0.84
CA GLU A 90 -5.20 -6.84 0.35
C GLU A 90 -5.54 -7.89 1.41
N SER A 91 -4.53 -8.46 2.08
CA SER A 91 -4.75 -9.40 3.18
C SER A 91 -5.54 -8.75 4.33
N ASN A 92 -5.21 -7.52 4.69
CA ASN A 92 -5.93 -6.79 5.75
C ASN A 92 -7.36 -6.44 5.33
N ALA A 93 -7.56 -6.03 4.07
CA ALA A 93 -8.87 -5.74 3.51
C ALA A 93 -9.77 -6.99 3.49
N ARG A 94 -9.25 -8.16 3.11
CA ARG A 94 -9.96 -9.45 3.21
C ARG A 94 -10.40 -9.73 4.64
N HIS A 95 -9.52 -9.52 5.61
CA HIS A 95 -9.85 -9.70 7.02
C HIS A 95 -10.96 -8.76 7.48
N MET A 96 -10.88 -7.47 7.16
CA MET A 96 -11.91 -6.47 7.51
C MET A 96 -13.26 -6.76 6.86
N LEU A 97 -13.27 -7.22 5.60
CA LEU A 97 -14.51 -7.60 4.90
C LEU A 97 -15.14 -8.85 5.51
N ALA A 98 -14.34 -9.82 5.98
CA ALA A 98 -14.82 -11.00 6.68
C ALA A 98 -15.39 -10.67 8.08
N LEU A 99 -14.87 -9.63 8.73
CA LEU A 99 -15.36 -9.15 10.03
C LEU A 99 -16.58 -8.22 9.93
N THR A 100 -16.89 -7.71 8.73
CA THR A 100 -18.06 -6.86 8.54
C THR A 100 -19.30 -7.72 8.80
N PRO A 101 -20.13 -7.42 9.82
CA PRO A 101 -21.28 -8.25 10.13
C PRO A 101 -22.19 -8.28 8.90
N THR A 102 -22.49 -9.48 8.41
CA THR A 102 -23.63 -9.69 7.53
C THR A 102 -24.87 -9.47 8.38
N SER A 103 -25.25 -8.21 8.62
CA SER A 103 -26.53 -7.88 9.24
C SER A 103 -27.65 -8.14 8.24
N SER A 104 -27.87 -9.42 7.92
CA SER A 104 -29.18 -9.96 7.60
C SER A 104 -29.85 -10.27 8.94
N THR A 105 -30.19 -9.22 9.70
CA THR A 105 -31.22 -9.35 10.73
C THR A 105 -32.55 -9.25 10.00
N SER A 106 -33.01 -10.39 9.48
CA SER A 106 -34.40 -10.58 9.12
C SER A 106 -35.22 -10.58 10.41
N ASN A 107 -36.08 -9.57 10.57
CA ASN A 107 -37.30 -9.60 11.39
C ASN A 107 -38.31 -8.66 10.74
#